data_AF-A0A175RGQ6-F1
#
_entry.id   AF-A0A175RGQ6-F1
#
_cell.length_a   1.000
_cell.length_b   1.000
_cell.length_c   1.000
_cell.angle_alpha   90.00
_cell.angle_beta   90.00
_cell.angle_gamma   90.00
#
_symmetry.space_group_name_H-M   'P 1'
#
loop_
_entity.id
_entity.type
_entity.pdbx_description
1 polymer ?
#
loop_
_entity_poly.entity_id
_entity_poly.type
_entity_poly.pdbx_seq_one_letter_code
_entity_poly.pdbx_strand_id
1 'polypeptide(L)' 'MTRRTTTEAVAATRARRRAAGLRSTETVLHESEIAALDEVKERLGVQSRSDVIRVLIAKSDLATLTEADADLLKTQEA' A
#
# COMPACT_ATOMS: atom_id res chain seq x y z
N MET A 1 18.67 3.30 25.21
CA MET A 1 17.71 2.16 25.28
C MET A 1 16.55 2.42 24.31
N THR A 2 16.72 2.19 23.00
CA THR A 2 15.71 2.70 22.03
C THR A 2 15.37 1.75 20.87
N ARG A 3 16.10 0.63 20.68
CA ARG A 3 15.78 -0.33 19.60
C ARG A 3 14.81 -1.45 20.02
N ARG A 4 14.87 -1.89 21.29
CA ARG A 4 14.07 -3.03 21.78
C ARG A 4 12.57 -2.73 21.79
N THR A 5 12.20 -1.50 22.16
CA THR A 5 10.81 -1.01 22.17
C THR A 5 10.23 -0.89 20.76
N THR A 6 11.03 -0.46 19.77
CA THR A 6 10.57 -0.33 18.38
C THR A 6 10.28 -1.69 17.74
N THR A 7 11.13 -2.71 17.97
CA THR A 7 10.90 -4.05 17.44
C THR A 7 9.66 -4.70 18.05
N GLU A 8 9.46 -4.55 19.36
CA GLU A 8 8.26 -5.04 20.06
C GLU A 8 6.99 -4.31 19.58
N ALA A 9 7.05 -2.99 19.36
CA ALA A 9 5.93 -2.22 18.83
C ALA A 9 5.57 -2.60 17.38
N VAL A 10 6.57 -2.86 16.54
CA VAL A 10 6.37 -3.37 15.17
C VAL A 10 5.78 -4.77 15.19
N ALA A 11 6.27 -5.66 16.06
CA ALA A 11 5.73 -7.00 16.23
C ALA A 11 4.27 -6.99 16.71
N ALA A 12 3.94 -6.15 17.69
CA ALA A 12 2.58 -5.96 18.18
C ALA A 12 1.65 -5.41 17.08
N THR A 13 2.11 -4.45 16.29
CA THR A 13 1.34 -3.90 15.16
C THR A 13 1.08 -4.96 14.09
N ARG A 14 2.09 -5.79 13.77
CA ARG A 14 1.94 -6.92 12.84
C ARG A 14 0.96 -7.96 13.40
N ALA A 15 1.04 -8.30 14.68
CA ALA A 15 0.12 -9.24 15.33
C ALA A 15 -1.32 -8.75 15.27
N ARG A 16 -1.57 -7.47 15.61
CA ARG A 16 -2.90 -6.84 15.50
C ARG A 16 -3.46 -6.90 14.08
N ARG A 17 -2.66 -6.51 13.07
CA ARG A 17 -3.05 -6.62 11.66
C ARG A 17 -3.40 -8.06 11.29
N ARG A 18 -2.59 -9.03 11.73
CA ARG A 18 -2.81 -10.44 11.40
C ARG A 18 -4.07 -11.02 12.02
N ALA A 19 -4.39 -10.64 13.26
CA ALA A 19 -5.62 -11.01 13.93
C ALA A 19 -6.86 -10.47 13.18
N ALA A 20 -6.73 -9.30 12.53
CA ALA A 20 -7.74 -8.75 11.64
C ALA A 20 -7.71 -9.32 10.20
N GLY A 21 -6.98 -10.42 9.96
CA GLY A 21 -6.83 -11.02 8.62
C GLY A 21 -5.89 -10.26 7.66
N LEU A 22 -5.36 -9.11 8.07
CA LEU A 22 -4.48 -8.29 7.22
C LEU A 22 -3.07 -8.89 7.16
N ARG A 23 -2.44 -8.80 5.99
CA ARG A 23 -1.04 -9.16 5.74
C ARG A 23 -0.36 -7.98 5.06
N SER A 24 0.89 -7.71 5.45
CA SER A 24 1.70 -6.68 4.79
C SER A 24 2.37 -7.30 3.57
N THR A 25 2.35 -6.58 2.45
CA THR A 25 3.13 -6.89 1.26
C THR A 25 4.15 -5.78 1.04
N GLU A 26 5.28 -6.11 0.43
CA GLU A 26 6.17 -5.13 -0.15
C GLU A 26 5.61 -4.72 -1.52
N THR A 27 5.71 -3.44 -1.86
CA THR A 27 5.26 -2.90 -3.15
C THR A 27 6.31 -1.90 -3.60
N VAL A 28 6.82 -2.10 -4.82
CA VAL A 28 7.77 -1.20 -5.47
C VAL A 28 6.96 -0.23 -6.33
N LEU A 29 7.23 1.06 -6.18
CA LEU A 29 6.51 2.14 -6.85
C LEU A 29 7.52 3.21 -7.27
N HIS A 30 7.22 3.90 -8.37
CA HIS A 30 7.95 5.09 -8.76
C HIS A 30 7.69 6.23 -7.76
N GLU A 31 8.64 7.17 -7.64
CA GLU A 31 8.55 8.28 -6.68
C GLU A 31 7.28 9.12 -6.89
N SER A 32 6.90 9.36 -8.15
CA SER A 32 5.67 10.09 -8.50
C SER A 32 4.40 9.34 -8.06
N GLU A 33 4.39 8.02 -8.11
CA GLU A 33 3.26 7.22 -7.66
C GLU A 33 3.13 7.28 -6.13
N ILE A 34 4.26 7.27 -5.42
CA ILE A 34 4.28 7.47 -3.96
C ILE A 34 3.71 8.85 -3.60
N ALA A 35 4.10 9.90 -4.33
CA ALA A 35 3.60 11.26 -4.12
C ALA A 35 2.08 11.34 -4.38
N ALA A 36 1.60 10.72 -5.47
CA ALA A 36 0.17 10.66 -5.78
C ALA A 36 -0.62 9.91 -4.68
N LEU A 37 -0.09 8.81 -4.16
CA LEU A 37 -0.71 8.09 -3.04
C LEU A 37 -0.74 8.92 -1.75
N ASP A 38 0.27 9.76 -1.51
CA ASP A 38 0.28 10.67 -0.36
C ASP A 38 -0.77 11.77 -0.47
N GLU A 39 -0.89 12.40 -1.64
CA GLU A 39 -1.93 13.41 -1.88
C GLU A 39 -3.33 12.82 -1.66
N VAL A 40 -3.58 11.62 -2.18
CA VAL A 40 -4.87 10.92 -1.98
C VAL A 40 -5.06 10.54 -0.51
N LYS A 41 -4.02 10.07 0.17
CA LYS A 41 -4.06 9.72 1.60
C LYS A 41 -4.49 10.93 2.43
N GLU A 42 -3.90 12.10 2.17
CA GLU A 42 -4.24 13.37 2.84
C GLU A 42 -5.67 13.79 2.52
N ARG A 43 -6.05 13.79 1.24
CA ARG A 43 -7.39 14.17 0.79
C ARG A 43 -8.50 13.29 1.38
N LEU A 44 -8.25 11.99 1.57
CA LEU A 44 -9.21 11.04 2.14
C LEU A 44 -9.14 10.96 3.67
N GLY A 45 -8.14 11.57 4.31
CA GLY A 45 -7.95 11.50 5.77
C GLY A 45 -7.60 10.10 6.29
N VAL A 46 -7.06 9.22 5.44
CA VAL A 46 -6.69 7.85 5.84
C VAL A 46 -5.28 7.79 6.43
N GLN A 47 -5.00 6.74 7.20
CA GLN A 47 -3.81 6.67 8.05
C GLN A 47 -2.55 6.19 7.30
N SER A 48 -2.71 5.55 6.14
CA SER A 48 -1.58 4.98 5.41
C SER A 48 -1.82 4.85 3.91
N ARG A 49 -0.73 4.78 3.13
CA ARG A 49 -0.80 4.45 1.69
C ARG A 49 -1.43 3.08 1.44
N SER A 50 -1.26 2.12 2.37
CA SER A 50 -1.95 0.83 2.29
C SER A 50 -3.47 0.98 2.36
N ASP A 51 -4.00 1.96 3.09
CA ASP A 51 -5.44 2.22 3.10
C ASP A 51 -5.91 2.80 1.77
N VAL A 52 -5.12 3.68 1.15
CA VAL A 52 -5.40 4.18 -0.22
C VAL A 52 -5.42 3.01 -1.21
N ILE A 53 -4.43 2.13 -1.19
CA ILE A 53 -4.38 0.95 -2.07
C ILE A 53 -5.60 0.05 -1.82
N ARG A 54 -6.00 -0.17 -0.56
CA ARG A 54 -7.21 -0.95 -0.24
C ARG A 54 -8.48 -0.30 -0.78
N VAL A 55 -8.58 1.03 -0.77
CA VAL A 55 -9.68 1.77 -1.39
C VAL A 55 -9.67 1.59 -2.91
N LEU A 56 -8.51 1.70 -3.56
CA LEU A 56 -8.38 1.46 -5.00
C LEU A 56 -8.84 0.03 -5.35
N ILE A 57 -8.35 -0.98 -4.64
CA ILE A 57 -8.76 -2.38 -4.84
C ILE A 57 -10.27 -2.55 -4.65
N ALA A 58 -10.86 -1.94 -3.62
CA ALA A 58 -12.29 -2.05 -3.35
C ALA A 58 -13.16 -1.34 -4.40
N LYS A 59 -12.62 -0.34 -5.11
CA LYS A 59 -13.30 0.39 -6.18
C LYS A 59 -13.15 -0.26 -7.55
N SER A 60 -12.07 -1.02 -7.75
CA SER A 60 -11.76 -1.63 -9.04
C SER A 60 -12.44 -2.99 -9.21
N ASP A 61 -12.94 -3.26 -10.41
CA ASP A 61 -13.28 -4.62 -10.81
C ASP A 61 -12.01 -5.31 -11.32
N LEU A 62 -11.44 -6.19 -10.50
CA LEU A 62 -10.18 -6.87 -10.85
C LEU A 62 -10.34 -7.85 -12.02
N ALA A 63 -11.57 -8.28 -12.33
CA ALA A 63 -11.82 -9.20 -13.44
C ALA A 63 -11.64 -8.52 -14.81
N THR A 64 -11.60 -7.19 -14.86
CA THR A 64 -11.39 -6.44 -16.10
C THR A 64 -9.91 -6.21 -16.41
N LEU A 65 -8.99 -6.58 -15.52
CA LEU A 65 -7.55 -6.44 -15.76
C LEU A 65 -7.09 -7.44 -16.83
N THR A 66 -6.38 -6.93 -17.81
CA THR A 66 -5.84 -7.67 -18.96
C THR A 66 -4.33 -7.56 -19.02
N GLU A 67 -3.69 -8.35 -19.89
CA GLU A 67 -2.25 -8.25 -20.13
C GLU A 67 -1.82 -6.88 -20.64
N ALA A 68 -2.68 -6.19 -21.41
CA ALA A 68 -2.40 -4.84 -21.91
C ALA A 68 -2.28 -3.80 -20.79
N ASP A 69 -2.95 -4.02 -19.66
CA ASP A 69 -2.83 -3.13 -18.49
C ASP A 69 -1.46 -3.25 -17.83
N ALA A 70 -0.81 -4.41 -17.93
CA ALA A 70 0.55 -4.61 -17.42
C ALA A 70 1.60 -3.81 -18.24
N ASP A 71 1.31 -3.49 -19.51
CA ASP A 71 2.21 -2.69 -20.34
C ASP A 71 2.32 -1.23 -19.87
N LEU A 72 1.34 -0.74 -19.09
CA LEU A 72 1.40 0.60 -18.48
C LEU A 72 2.61 0.75 -17.55
N LEU A 73 3.08 -0.33 -16.93
CA LEU A 73 4.25 -0.32 -16.04
C LEU A 73 5.55 -0.09 -16.82
N LYS A 74 5.65 -0.60 -18.05
CA LYS A 74 6.87 -0.51 -18.88
C LYS A 74 7.18 0.92 -19.34
N THR A 75 6.16 1.79 -19.37
CA THR A 75 6.30 3.19 -19.80
C THR A 75 6.86 4.07 -18.67
N GLN A 76 6.81 3.60 -17.42
CA GLN A 76 7.34 4.33 -16.26
C GLN A 76 8.77 3.93 -15.86
N GLU A 77 9.28 2.81 -16.38
CA GLU A 77 10.63 2.29 -16.09
C GLU A 77 11.66 2.65 -17.18
N ALA A 78 11.26 3.36 -18.24
CA ALA A 78 12.10 3.81 -19.36
C ALA A 78 12.58 5.26 -19.18
#